data_AF-A0A4P9Z547-F1
#
_entry.id   AF-A0A4P9Z547-F1
#
_cell.length_a   1.000
_cell.length_b   1.000
_cell.length_c   1.000
_cell.angle_alpha   90.00
_cell.angle_beta   90.00
_cell.angle_gamma   90.00
#
_symmetry.space_group_name_H-M   'P 1'
#
loop_
_entity.id
_entity.type
_entity.pdbx_description
1 polymer ?
#
loop_
_entity_poly.entity_id
_entity_poly.type
_entity_poly.pdbx_seq_one_letter_code
_entity_poly.pdbx_strand_id
1 'polypeptide(L)'
;IAALFYAEFHPVQGPTIVYDVPEGSLTGPDRLLDFEAASDYVIPKSGVTDRVITLTVGNHKLVGFPSRVEHTRYARNAILFNIVFVFARQADTRAYEPIARKMAITLRTLEVESSYLHDESKRERIAMLMGQAYEDLNSMKECLIPIDESHTVNLKLFPVLTQPPLVKDYVVPILTAPVDRLELDSWDITARKILEYIDGVAPIRRVAEMADVDTDKVRRLVRHLM
;
A
#
# COMPACT_ATOMS: atom_id res chain seq x y z
N ILE A 1 -4.66 9.56 6.40
CA ILE A 1 -3.37 9.39 7.09
C ILE A 1 -3.26 10.52 8.11
N ALA A 2 -2.83 10.26 9.34
CA ALA A 2 -2.69 11.30 10.38
C ALA A 2 -1.32 11.97 10.33
N ALA A 3 -0.26 11.20 10.11
CA ALA A 3 1.09 11.69 9.88
C ALA A 3 1.91 10.66 9.09
N LEU A 4 3.04 11.08 8.54
CA LEU A 4 4.03 10.27 7.84
C LEU A 4 5.42 10.70 8.33
N PHE A 5 6.30 9.76 8.66
CA PHE A 5 7.64 10.11 9.09
C PHE A 5 8.71 9.15 8.59
N TYR A 6 9.93 9.67 8.47
CA TYR A 6 11.12 8.94 8.10
C TYR A 6 12.05 8.87 9.30
N ALA A 7 12.43 7.65 9.66
CA ALA A 7 13.35 7.37 10.75
C ALA A 7 14.58 6.64 10.21
N GLU A 8 15.75 6.99 10.73
CA GLU A 8 17.02 6.35 10.41
C GLU A 8 17.77 5.94 11.68
N PHE A 9 18.66 4.96 11.55
CA PHE A 9 19.54 4.58 12.65
C PHE A 9 20.82 5.39 12.60
N HIS A 10 20.97 6.36 13.50
CA HIS A 10 22.20 7.10 13.66
C HIS A 10 23.24 6.28 14.44
N PRO A 11 24.51 6.19 14.00
CA PRO A 11 25.54 5.35 14.64
C PRO A 11 25.82 5.67 16.12
N VAL A 12 25.62 6.94 16.52
CA VAL A 12 25.90 7.45 17.88
C VAL A 12 24.64 7.65 18.70
N GLN A 13 23.55 8.12 18.08
CA GLN A 13 22.32 8.53 18.78
C GLN A 13 21.26 7.42 18.79
N GLY A 14 21.44 6.38 17.96
CA GLY A 14 20.45 5.32 17.83
C GLY A 14 19.31 5.70 16.86
N PRO A 15 18.12 5.12 17.02
CA PRO A 15 16.98 5.41 16.16
C PRO A 15 16.53 6.88 16.33
N THR A 16 16.51 7.63 15.23
CA THR A 16 16.11 9.05 15.21
C THR A 16 15.10 9.30 14.10
N ILE A 17 14.14 10.20 14.37
CA ILE A 17 13.24 10.74 13.33
C ILE A 17 13.99 11.87 12.64
N VAL A 18 14.09 11.81 11.31
CA VAL A 18 14.71 12.87 10.52
C VAL A 18 13.65 13.83 9.99
N TYR A 19 12.55 13.29 9.49
CA TYR A 19 11.48 14.06 8.86
C TYR A 19 10.13 13.57 9.33
N ASP A 20 9.23 14.49 9.66
CA ASP A 20 7.83 14.23 9.96
C ASP A 20 6.92 15.18 9.19
N VAL A 21 5.80 14.64 8.70
CA VAL A 21 4.80 15.35 7.91
C VAL A 21 3.41 15.03 8.49
N PRO A 22 2.59 16.04 8.85
CA PRO A 22 2.94 17.47 8.91
C PRO A 22 4.02 17.78 9.96
N GLU A 23 4.80 18.84 9.74
CA GLU A 23 5.95 19.19 10.59
C GLU A 23 5.55 19.33 12.06
N GLY A 24 6.32 18.72 12.96
CA GLY A 24 6.08 18.78 14.40
C GLY A 24 5.04 17.78 14.93
N SER A 25 4.45 16.93 14.08
CA SER A 25 3.51 15.88 14.49
C SER A 25 4.10 14.88 15.50
N LEU A 26 5.42 14.69 15.46
CA LEU A 26 6.13 13.73 16.32
C LEU A 26 7.22 14.40 17.16
N THR A 27 7.79 15.48 16.64
CA THR A 27 8.89 16.21 17.27
C THR A 27 8.42 17.43 18.06
N GLY A 28 7.17 17.86 17.89
CA GLY A 28 6.58 19.04 18.52
C GLY A 28 6.07 18.82 19.95
N PRO A 29 5.60 19.90 20.61
CA PRO A 29 5.06 19.86 21.97
C PRO A 29 3.76 19.05 22.06
N ASP A 30 2.90 19.10 21.03
CA ASP A 30 1.69 18.28 20.90
C ASP A 30 1.98 17.00 20.10
N ARG A 31 2.97 16.22 20.56
CA ARG A 31 3.35 14.96 19.90
C ARG A 31 2.16 13.99 19.84
N LEU A 32 1.92 13.39 18.67
CA LEU A 32 0.87 12.40 18.48
C LEU A 32 1.17 11.06 19.18
N LEU A 33 2.46 10.77 19.41
CA LEU A 33 2.94 9.52 20.00
C LEU A 33 4.31 9.66 20.64
N ASP A 34 4.60 8.81 21.61
CA ASP A 34 5.93 8.68 22.22
C ASP A 34 6.82 7.77 21.36
N PHE A 35 7.73 8.38 20.61
CA PHE A 35 8.63 7.66 19.71
C PHE A 35 9.58 6.72 20.47
N GLU A 36 10.04 7.09 21.67
CA GLU A 36 10.96 6.27 22.46
C GLU A 36 10.41 4.86 22.71
N ALA A 37 9.13 4.74 23.07
CA ALA A 37 8.47 3.47 23.32
C ALA A 37 8.29 2.59 22.06
N ALA A 38 8.28 3.21 20.87
CA ALA A 38 8.07 2.54 19.59
C ALA A 38 9.37 2.37 18.77
N SER A 39 10.46 3.02 19.18
CA SER A 39 11.69 3.15 18.42
C SER A 39 12.33 1.80 18.07
N ASP A 40 12.32 0.85 19.00
CA ASP A 40 12.81 -0.53 18.82
C ASP A 40 12.00 -1.32 17.78
N TYR A 41 10.73 -0.96 17.56
CA TYR A 41 9.86 -1.60 16.56
C TYR A 41 9.87 -0.87 15.22
N VAL A 42 10.07 0.44 15.25
CA VAL A 42 10.20 1.27 14.04
C VAL A 42 11.53 0.98 13.36
N ILE A 43 12.62 0.81 14.11
CA ILE A 43 13.92 0.40 13.57
C ILE A 43 14.36 -0.87 14.31
N PRO A 44 13.85 -2.05 13.90
CA PRO A 44 14.18 -3.30 14.55
C PRO A 44 15.64 -3.69 14.31
N LYS A 45 16.20 -4.41 15.27
CA LYS A 45 17.50 -5.06 15.12
C LYS A 45 17.41 -6.17 14.05
N SER A 46 18.56 -6.48 13.45
CA SER A 46 18.81 -7.20 12.18
C SER A 46 17.99 -8.46 11.82
N GLY A 47 17.17 -9.02 12.70
CA GLY A 47 16.34 -10.20 12.44
C GLY A 47 14.95 -9.92 11.86
N VAL A 48 14.45 -8.67 11.89
CA VAL A 48 13.05 -8.34 11.52
C VAL A 48 12.97 -7.22 10.46
N THR A 49 13.96 -7.14 9.57
CA THR A 49 13.97 -6.20 8.43
C THR A 49 13.24 -6.80 7.21
N ASP A 50 12.90 -5.95 6.23
CA ASP A 50 12.25 -6.34 4.97
C ASP A 50 10.84 -6.97 5.13
N ARG A 51 10.15 -6.64 6.23
CA ARG A 51 8.74 -7.02 6.48
C ARG A 51 7.92 -5.78 6.81
N VAL A 52 6.64 -5.80 6.45
CA VAL A 52 5.73 -4.75 6.92
C VAL A 52 5.50 -4.97 8.42
N ILE A 53 5.72 -3.93 9.20
CA ILE A 53 5.47 -3.91 10.64
C ILE A 53 4.29 -3.00 10.89
N THR A 54 3.25 -3.58 11.49
CA THR A 54 2.07 -2.85 11.95
C THR A 54 2.05 -2.90 13.47
N LEU A 55 2.15 -1.75 14.12
CA LEU A 55 2.20 -1.62 15.58
C LEU A 55 1.14 -0.63 16.04
N THR A 56 0.55 -0.84 17.21
CA THR A 56 -0.41 0.10 17.80
C THR A 56 0.21 0.72 19.05
N VAL A 57 0.35 2.05 19.06
CA VAL A 57 0.88 2.84 20.19
C VAL A 57 -0.22 3.78 20.66
N GLY A 58 -0.72 3.58 21.87
CA GLY A 58 -1.79 4.40 22.43
C GLY A 58 -3.03 4.43 21.54
N ASN A 59 -3.35 5.61 21.00
CA ASN A 59 -4.50 5.84 20.12
C ASN A 59 -4.15 5.87 18.61
N HIS A 60 -2.92 5.50 18.27
CA HIS A 60 -2.42 5.52 16.89
C HIS A 60 -1.94 4.14 16.46
N LYS A 61 -2.06 3.87 15.15
CA LYS A 61 -1.55 2.68 14.50
C LYS A 61 -0.44 3.11 13.53
N LEU A 62 0.72 2.49 13.67
CA LEU A 62 1.91 2.69 12.86
C LEU A 62 2.01 1.56 11.84
N VAL A 63 2.26 1.92 10.58
CA VAL A 63 2.55 0.97 9.50
C VAL A 63 3.86 1.38 8.86
N GLY A 64 4.88 0.55 8.98
CA GLY A 64 6.20 0.83 8.41
C GLY A 64 6.77 -0.37 7.69
N PHE A 65 7.81 -0.13 6.91
CA PHE A 65 8.60 -1.16 6.26
C PHE A 65 10.09 -0.89 6.52
N PRO A 66 10.65 -1.37 7.65
CA PRO A 66 12.06 -1.18 7.96
C PRO A 66 12.93 -1.86 6.90
N SER A 67 13.73 -1.04 6.24
CA SER A 67 14.62 -1.44 5.16
C SER A 67 16.06 -1.35 5.64
N ARG A 68 16.85 -2.34 5.21
CA ARG A 68 18.28 -2.40 5.49
C ARG A 68 19.04 -2.47 4.18
N VAL A 69 20.03 -1.60 4.03
CA VAL A 69 20.93 -1.59 2.88
C VAL A 69 22.34 -1.77 3.39
N GLU A 70 22.96 -2.89 3.00
CA GLU A 70 24.33 -3.22 3.37
C GLU A 70 25.30 -2.65 2.33
N HIS A 71 26.30 -1.90 2.78
CA HIS A 71 27.38 -1.41 1.94
C HIS A 71 28.56 -1.00 2.81
N THR A 72 29.78 -1.28 2.35
CA THR A 72 31.05 -0.92 3.00
C THR A 72 31.28 0.59 3.17
N ARG A 73 30.45 1.45 2.55
CA ARG A 73 30.56 2.90 2.61
C ARG A 73 29.98 3.49 3.90
N TYR A 74 29.19 2.71 4.64
CA TYR A 74 28.55 3.15 5.87
C TYR A 74 29.38 2.78 7.10
N ALA A 75 29.34 3.61 8.13
CA ALA A 75 30.09 3.43 9.38
C ALA A 75 29.86 2.08 10.10
N ARG A 76 28.73 1.40 9.84
CA ARG A 76 28.41 0.06 10.37
C ARG A 76 28.22 -1.00 9.29
N ASN A 77 28.75 -0.77 8.08
CA ASN A 77 28.52 -1.60 6.89
C ASN A 77 27.05 -1.73 6.45
N ALA A 78 26.13 -1.00 7.09
CA ALA A 78 24.72 -0.96 6.74
C ALA A 78 24.08 0.35 7.18
N ILE A 79 23.11 0.81 6.40
CA ILE A 79 22.14 1.84 6.78
C ILE A 79 20.80 1.16 7.05
N LEU A 80 20.16 1.54 8.16
CA LEU A 80 18.80 1.11 8.51
C LEU A 80 17.91 2.33 8.50
N PHE A 81 16.82 2.26 7.76
CA PHE A 81 15.84 3.32 7.69
C PHE A 81 14.43 2.74 7.60
N ASN A 82 13.45 3.54 7.95
CA ASN A 82 12.04 3.18 7.86
C ASN A 82 11.19 4.39 7.50
N ILE A 83 10.22 4.19 6.61
CA ILE A 83 9.12 5.13 6.39
C ILE A 83 7.89 4.57 7.10
N VAL A 84 7.30 5.38 7.98
CA VAL A 84 6.19 4.96 8.82
C VAL A 84 4.99 5.87 8.62
N PHE A 85 3.86 5.26 8.28
CA PHE A 85 2.57 5.90 8.21
C PHE A 85 1.86 5.79 9.56
N VAL A 86 1.35 6.91 10.04
CA VAL A 86 0.57 7.02 11.28
C VAL A 86 -0.90 7.16 10.94
N PHE A 87 -1.72 6.33 11.57
CA PHE A 87 -3.17 6.31 11.42
C PHE A 87 -3.85 6.36 12.78
N ALA A 88 -5.14 6.72 12.79
CA ALA A 88 -5.97 6.53 13.97
C ALA A 88 -6.11 5.03 14.30
N ARG A 89 -6.27 4.68 15.58
CA ARG A 89 -6.34 3.28 16.05
C ARG A 89 -7.34 2.40 15.31
N GLN A 90 -8.50 2.95 14.95
CA GLN A 90 -9.60 2.23 14.31
C GLN A 90 -9.54 2.23 12.77
N ALA A 91 -8.56 2.89 12.17
CA ALA A 91 -8.44 2.94 10.72
C ALA A 91 -8.04 1.57 10.14
N ASP A 92 -8.60 1.24 8.97
CA ASP A 92 -8.17 0.10 8.17
C ASP A 92 -6.87 0.47 7.44
N THR A 93 -5.80 -0.23 7.81
CA THR A 93 -4.45 0.01 7.30
C THR A 93 -4.00 -0.97 6.24
N ARG A 94 -4.79 -2.02 5.96
CA ARG A 94 -4.42 -3.10 5.04
C ARG A 94 -4.13 -2.59 3.63
N ALA A 95 -4.86 -1.58 3.18
CA ALA A 95 -4.66 -0.95 1.87
C ALA A 95 -3.32 -0.20 1.76
N TYR A 96 -2.72 0.21 2.88
CA TYR A 96 -1.50 1.01 2.94
C TYR A 96 -0.23 0.16 3.11
N GLU A 97 -0.34 -1.10 3.53
CA GLU A 97 0.82 -2.00 3.64
C GLU A 97 1.61 -2.15 2.33
N PRO A 98 0.97 -2.33 1.15
CA PRO A 98 1.68 -2.39 -0.13
C PRO A 98 2.30 -1.05 -0.51
N ILE A 99 1.69 0.07 -0.11
CA ILE A 99 2.17 1.42 -0.39
C ILE A 99 3.46 1.68 0.39
N ALA A 100 3.44 1.41 1.70
CA ALA A 100 4.61 1.55 2.56
C ALA A 100 5.77 0.67 2.08
N ARG A 101 5.47 -0.58 1.71
CA ARG A 101 6.43 -1.50 1.10
C ARG A 101 7.01 -0.92 -0.19
N LYS A 102 6.17 -0.45 -1.11
CA LYS A 102 6.61 0.08 -2.41
C LYS A 102 7.52 1.28 -2.22
N MET A 103 7.15 2.23 -1.37
CA MET A 103 7.97 3.40 -1.07
C MET A 103 9.34 3.03 -0.48
N ALA A 104 9.36 2.13 0.49
CA ALA A 104 10.61 1.71 1.11
C ALA A 104 11.52 0.93 0.14
N ILE A 105 10.96 0.07 -0.72
CA ILE A 105 11.71 -0.60 -1.79
C ILE A 105 12.26 0.41 -2.78
N THR A 106 11.46 1.40 -3.21
CA THR A 106 11.94 2.42 -4.13
C THR A 106 13.07 3.25 -3.52
N LEU A 107 12.97 3.67 -2.25
CA LEU A 107 14.07 4.34 -1.55
C LEU A 107 15.32 3.45 -1.45
N ARG A 108 15.15 2.15 -1.20
CA ARG A 108 16.26 1.19 -1.20
C ARG A 108 16.93 1.09 -2.57
N THR A 109 16.16 1.03 -3.66
CA THR A 109 16.70 1.01 -5.03
C THR A 109 17.46 2.30 -5.34
N LEU A 110 16.88 3.46 -5.02
CA LEU A 110 17.53 4.76 -5.17
C LEU A 110 18.83 4.85 -4.39
N GLU A 111 18.88 4.26 -3.19
CA GLU A 111 20.09 4.23 -2.38
C GLU A 111 21.20 3.38 -3.00
N VAL A 112 20.85 2.22 -3.54
CA VAL A 112 21.83 1.33 -4.19
C VAL A 112 22.37 1.96 -5.48
N GLU A 113 21.50 2.58 -6.29
CA GLU A 113 21.88 3.11 -7.60
C GLU A 113 22.56 4.48 -7.53
N SER A 114 22.10 5.37 -6.64
CA SER A 114 22.48 6.79 -6.67
C SER A 114 22.98 7.34 -5.32
N SER A 115 23.10 6.50 -4.28
CA SER A 115 23.47 6.90 -2.91
C SER A 115 22.64 8.07 -2.38
N TYR A 116 21.34 8.02 -2.63
CA TYR A 116 20.39 9.12 -2.45
C TYR A 116 20.21 9.60 -1.01
N LEU A 117 20.27 8.70 -0.03
CA LEU A 117 20.15 8.92 1.42
C LEU A 117 21.45 9.46 2.04
N HIS A 118 22.60 9.26 1.38
CA HIS A 118 23.88 9.74 1.88
C HIS A 118 24.13 11.22 1.55
N ASP A 119 23.56 11.71 0.46
CA ASP A 119 23.77 13.07 -0.04
C ASP A 119 22.77 14.05 0.62
N GLU A 120 23.27 15.00 1.44
CA GLU A 120 22.43 15.97 2.16
C GLU A 120 21.53 16.79 1.24
N SER A 121 22.01 17.11 0.03
CA SER A 121 21.23 17.85 -0.97
C SER A 121 19.99 17.08 -1.48
N LYS A 122 20.05 15.75 -1.43
CA LYS A 122 18.96 14.87 -1.86
C LYS A 122 18.03 14.48 -0.71
N ARG A 123 18.44 14.70 0.55
CA ARG A 123 17.56 14.49 1.72
C ARG A 123 16.36 15.44 1.72
N GLU A 124 16.52 16.68 1.27
CA GLU A 124 15.40 17.62 1.10
C GLU A 124 14.34 17.08 0.12
N ARG A 125 14.76 16.35 -0.92
CA ARG A 125 13.83 15.74 -1.88
C ARG A 125 13.01 14.60 -1.26
N ILE A 126 13.52 13.92 -0.23
CA ILE A 126 12.76 12.92 0.53
C ILE A 126 11.64 13.60 1.32
N ALA A 127 11.92 14.75 1.93
CA ALA A 127 10.90 15.53 2.62
C ALA A 127 9.80 15.99 1.64
N MET A 128 10.17 16.45 0.44
CA MET A 128 9.21 16.78 -0.63
C MET A 128 8.39 15.56 -1.08
N LEU A 129 9.05 14.42 -1.33
CA LEU A 129 8.41 13.14 -1.70
C LEU A 129 7.37 12.72 -0.65
N MET A 130 7.73 12.81 0.64
CA MET A 130 6.83 12.47 1.74
C MET A 130 5.68 13.45 1.88
N GLY A 131 5.95 14.76 1.75
CA GLY A 131 4.94 15.82 1.77
C GLY A 131 3.89 15.59 0.69
N GLN A 132 4.35 15.43 -0.55
CA GLN A 132 3.48 15.19 -1.70
C GLN A 132 2.72 13.86 -1.55
N ALA A 133 3.39 12.78 -1.15
CA ALA A 133 2.72 11.50 -0.92
C ALA A 133 1.64 11.59 0.18
N TYR A 134 1.87 12.37 1.24
CA TYR A 134 0.88 12.58 2.29
C TYR A 134 -0.36 13.33 1.79
N GLU A 135 -0.18 14.40 1.02
CA GLU A 135 -1.28 15.20 0.46
C GLU A 135 -2.07 14.41 -0.60
N ASP A 136 -1.37 13.82 -1.58
CA ASP A 136 -1.98 13.09 -2.70
C ASP A 136 -2.72 11.83 -2.22
N LEU A 137 -2.15 11.06 -1.29
CA LEU A 137 -2.82 9.88 -0.74
C LEU A 137 -4.04 10.24 0.13
N ASN A 138 -4.04 11.42 0.75
CA ASN A 138 -5.19 11.90 1.53
C ASN A 138 -6.30 12.48 0.63
N SER A 139 -5.93 13.14 -0.47
CA SER A 139 -6.88 13.80 -1.38
C SER A 139 -7.38 12.86 -2.49
N MET A 140 -6.45 12.35 -3.32
CA MET A 140 -6.76 11.63 -4.56
C MET A 140 -6.66 10.10 -4.42
N LYS A 141 -6.00 9.60 -3.37
CA LYS A 141 -5.72 8.16 -3.13
C LYS A 141 -4.83 7.51 -4.21
N GLU A 142 -4.28 8.31 -5.09
CA GLU A 142 -3.27 7.95 -6.08
C GLU A 142 -2.25 9.08 -6.16
N CYS A 143 -1.01 8.73 -6.49
CA CYS A 143 0.10 9.66 -6.44
C CYS A 143 1.16 9.23 -7.47
N LEU A 144 1.67 10.19 -8.24
CA LEU A 144 2.74 10.00 -9.21
C LEU A 144 3.81 11.05 -8.93
N ILE A 145 4.94 10.63 -8.37
CA ILE A 145 6.02 11.53 -7.98
C ILE A 145 7.26 11.21 -8.83
N PRO A 146 7.65 12.10 -9.75
CA PRO A 146 8.94 12.01 -10.42
C PRO A 146 10.05 12.43 -9.45
N ILE A 147 11.00 11.53 -9.19
CA ILE A 147 12.14 11.79 -8.30
C ILE A 147 13.33 12.31 -9.09
N ASP A 148 13.58 11.73 -10.27
CA ASP A 148 14.64 12.09 -11.20
C ASP A 148 14.21 11.80 -12.65
N GLU A 149 15.04 12.11 -13.63
CA GLU A 149 14.77 11.84 -15.06
C GLU A 149 14.50 10.35 -15.35
N SER A 150 15.03 9.45 -14.54
CA SER A 150 14.93 8.00 -14.70
C SER A 150 14.05 7.31 -13.65
N HIS A 151 13.64 7.99 -12.57
CA HIS A 151 12.93 7.37 -11.44
C HIS A 151 11.60 8.05 -11.15
N THR A 152 10.52 7.26 -11.21
CA THR A 152 9.15 7.71 -10.86
C THR A 152 8.53 6.78 -9.83
N VAL A 153 7.85 7.35 -8.84
CA VAL A 153 7.11 6.62 -7.80
C VAL A 153 5.62 6.72 -8.10
N ASN A 154 5.03 5.60 -8.50
CA ASN A 154 3.60 5.49 -8.76
C ASN A 154 2.92 4.75 -7.60
N LEU A 155 2.10 5.43 -6.82
CA LEU A 155 1.32 4.86 -5.73
C LEU A 155 -0.15 4.90 -6.08
N LYS A 156 -0.84 3.78 -5.93
CA LYS A 156 -2.29 3.69 -6.10
C LYS A 156 -2.86 2.89 -4.97
N LEU A 157 -3.81 3.47 -4.26
CA LEU A 157 -4.49 2.80 -3.16
C LEU A 157 -5.62 1.96 -3.72
N PHE A 158 -5.50 0.64 -3.56
CA PHE A 158 -6.56 -0.28 -3.91
C PHE A 158 -7.41 -0.59 -2.68
N PRO A 159 -8.75 -0.57 -2.80
CA PRO A 159 -9.61 -0.98 -1.70
C PRO A 159 -9.39 -2.46 -1.40
N VAL A 160 -9.35 -2.80 -0.11
CA VAL A 160 -9.29 -4.20 0.32
C VAL A 160 -10.70 -4.76 0.24
N LEU A 161 -10.96 -5.50 -0.84
CA LEU A 161 -12.23 -6.18 -1.03
C LEU A 161 -12.30 -7.41 -0.11
N THR A 162 -13.46 -7.60 0.53
CA THR A 162 -13.76 -8.83 1.26
C THR A 162 -13.86 -9.98 0.29
N GLN A 163 -13.36 -11.16 0.65
CA GLN A 163 -13.51 -12.33 -0.21
C GLN A 163 -15.00 -12.65 -0.38
N PRO A 164 -15.53 -12.63 -1.61
CA PRO A 164 -16.94 -12.89 -1.87
C PRO A 164 -17.29 -14.34 -1.50
N PRO A 165 -18.54 -14.60 -1.07
CA PRO A 165 -18.98 -15.92 -0.64
C PRO A 165 -18.91 -16.94 -1.80
N LEU A 166 -18.94 -18.22 -1.45
CA LEU A 166 -19.01 -19.28 -2.45
C LEU A 166 -20.39 -19.29 -3.11
N VAL A 167 -20.38 -19.13 -4.43
CA VAL A 167 -21.58 -19.16 -5.25
C VAL A 167 -21.94 -20.61 -5.56
N LYS A 168 -23.23 -20.97 -5.42
CA LYS A 168 -23.74 -22.32 -5.69
C LYS A 168 -24.51 -22.37 -7.00
N ASP A 169 -24.63 -23.55 -7.60
CA ASP A 169 -25.13 -23.71 -8.97
C ASP A 169 -26.61 -23.34 -9.16
N TYR A 170 -27.37 -23.37 -8.07
CA TYR A 170 -28.79 -23.01 -8.02
C TYR A 170 -29.03 -21.51 -7.78
N VAL A 171 -27.98 -20.71 -7.60
CA VAL A 171 -28.10 -19.25 -7.44
C VAL A 171 -28.46 -18.61 -8.78
N VAL A 172 -29.35 -17.63 -8.73
CA VAL A 172 -29.76 -16.82 -9.89
C VAL A 172 -29.03 -15.48 -9.82
N PRO A 173 -28.09 -15.19 -10.73
CA PRO A 173 -27.41 -13.90 -10.77
C PRO A 173 -28.36 -12.83 -11.32
N ILE A 174 -28.31 -11.63 -10.74
CA ILE A 174 -29.10 -10.48 -11.16
C ILE A 174 -28.13 -9.33 -11.43
N LEU A 175 -28.21 -8.75 -12.62
CA LEU A 175 -27.43 -7.55 -12.96
C LEU A 175 -28.07 -6.34 -12.28
N THR A 176 -27.35 -5.75 -11.34
CA THR A 176 -27.76 -4.52 -10.64
C THR A 176 -27.42 -3.26 -11.43
N ALA A 177 -26.45 -3.34 -12.34
CA ALA A 177 -26.05 -2.28 -13.25
C ALA A 177 -26.41 -2.65 -14.70
N PRO A 178 -26.82 -1.68 -15.54
CA PRO A 178 -27.07 -1.92 -16.94
C PRO A 178 -25.78 -2.28 -17.68
N VAL A 179 -25.87 -3.20 -18.62
CA VAL A 179 -24.74 -3.72 -19.41
C VAL A 179 -24.01 -2.59 -20.16
N ASP A 180 -24.72 -1.55 -20.60
CA ASP A 180 -24.15 -0.39 -21.31
C ASP A 180 -23.20 0.46 -20.47
N ARG A 181 -23.27 0.35 -19.13
CA ARG A 181 -22.33 1.02 -18.22
C ARG A 181 -21.07 0.21 -17.96
N LEU A 182 -21.03 -1.04 -18.40
CA LEU A 182 -19.85 -1.88 -18.28
C LEU A 182 -18.96 -1.59 -19.50
N GLU A 183 -17.71 -1.21 -19.29
CA GLU A 183 -16.71 -1.10 -20.36
C GLU A 183 -16.28 -2.49 -20.83
N LEU A 184 -17.21 -3.22 -21.42
CA LEU A 184 -17.06 -4.62 -21.81
C LEU A 184 -15.87 -4.82 -22.74
N ASP A 185 -15.42 -3.80 -23.47
CA ASP A 185 -14.30 -3.89 -24.41
C ASP A 185 -12.95 -4.26 -23.78
N SER A 186 -12.75 -3.97 -22.49
CA SER A 186 -11.58 -4.42 -21.74
C SER A 186 -11.76 -5.80 -21.09
N TRP A 187 -12.97 -6.38 -21.17
CA TRP A 187 -13.32 -7.60 -20.46
C TRP A 187 -13.04 -8.85 -21.28
N ASP A 188 -12.80 -9.95 -20.56
CA ASP A 188 -12.63 -11.30 -21.09
C ASP A 188 -13.84 -11.73 -21.94
N ILE A 189 -13.57 -12.39 -23.07
CA ILE A 189 -14.59 -12.87 -24.01
C ILE A 189 -15.60 -13.84 -23.35
N THR A 190 -15.15 -14.63 -22.38
CA THR A 190 -16.01 -15.56 -21.64
C THR A 190 -16.97 -14.81 -20.74
N ALA A 191 -16.54 -13.69 -20.15
CA ALA A 191 -17.38 -12.85 -19.32
C ALA A 191 -18.50 -12.18 -20.14
N ARG A 192 -18.17 -11.66 -21.33
CA ARG A 192 -19.17 -11.07 -22.24
C ARG A 192 -20.22 -12.09 -22.64
N LYS A 193 -19.78 -13.28 -23.07
CA LYS A 193 -20.69 -14.36 -23.47
C LYS A 193 -21.64 -14.74 -22.34
N ILE A 194 -21.16 -14.83 -21.10
CA ILE A 194 -22.01 -15.18 -19.94
C ILE A 194 -23.01 -14.07 -19.63
N LEU A 195 -22.60 -12.80 -19.68
CA LEU A 195 -23.44 -11.65 -19.34
C LEU A 195 -24.68 -11.52 -20.24
N GLU A 196 -24.59 -11.91 -21.52
CA GLU A 196 -25.73 -11.92 -22.45
C GLU A 196 -26.87 -12.85 -22.01
N TYR A 197 -26.57 -13.89 -21.23
CA TYR A 197 -27.55 -14.87 -20.74
C TYR A 197 -27.97 -14.65 -19.29
N ILE A 198 -27.52 -13.57 -18.63
CA ILE A 198 -27.98 -13.20 -17.29
C ILE A 198 -29.28 -12.39 -17.40
N ASP A 199 -30.41 -13.09 -17.29
CA ASP A 199 -31.76 -12.53 -17.39
C ASP A 199 -32.42 -12.26 -16.02
N GLY A 200 -31.77 -12.63 -14.92
CA GLY A 200 -32.31 -12.52 -13.56
C GLY A 200 -33.29 -13.63 -13.17
N VAL A 201 -33.45 -14.67 -13.98
CA VAL A 201 -34.35 -15.81 -13.74
C VAL A 201 -33.62 -17.15 -13.82
N ALA A 202 -32.67 -17.29 -14.74
CA ALA A 202 -31.93 -18.52 -14.96
C ALA A 202 -30.89 -18.79 -13.84
N PRO A 203 -30.85 -20.00 -13.26
CA PRO A 203 -29.78 -20.36 -12.33
C PRO A 203 -28.45 -20.54 -13.08
N ILE A 204 -27.32 -20.41 -12.37
CA ILE A 204 -25.96 -20.52 -12.92
C ILE A 204 -25.76 -21.76 -13.80
N ARG A 205 -26.31 -22.90 -13.38
CA ARG A 205 -26.25 -24.12 -14.19
C ARG A 205 -26.88 -23.95 -15.58
N ARG A 206 -28.02 -23.28 -15.67
CA ARG A 206 -28.74 -23.05 -16.92
C ARG A 206 -28.04 -21.99 -17.78
N VAL A 207 -27.48 -20.95 -17.15
CA VAL A 207 -26.64 -19.96 -17.83
C VAL A 207 -25.41 -20.61 -18.44
N ALA A 208 -24.77 -21.54 -17.73
CA ALA A 208 -23.63 -22.31 -18.22
C ALA A 208 -23.98 -23.18 -19.44
N GLU A 209 -25.15 -23.85 -19.41
CA GLU A 209 -25.66 -24.63 -20.54
C GLU A 209 -25.98 -23.75 -21.76
N MET A 210 -26.62 -22.59 -21.56
CA MET A 210 -26.94 -21.64 -22.64
C MET A 210 -25.71 -20.98 -23.25
N ALA A 211 -24.75 -20.61 -22.40
CA ALA A 211 -23.50 -19.99 -22.83
C ALA A 211 -22.48 -21.01 -23.36
N ASP A 212 -22.73 -22.32 -23.28
CA ASP A 212 -21.77 -23.38 -23.62
C ASP A 212 -20.41 -23.15 -22.91
N VAL A 213 -20.46 -22.90 -21.60
CA VAL A 213 -19.28 -22.67 -20.74
C VAL A 213 -19.37 -23.58 -19.51
N ASP A 214 -18.21 -24.03 -19.02
CA ASP A 214 -18.15 -24.80 -17.78
C ASP A 214 -18.74 -24.05 -16.58
N THR A 215 -19.55 -24.75 -15.78
CA THR A 215 -20.24 -24.20 -14.61
C THR A 215 -19.31 -23.57 -13.57
N ASP A 216 -18.08 -24.06 -13.41
CA ASP A 216 -17.12 -23.49 -12.46
C ASP A 216 -16.60 -22.14 -12.94
N LYS A 217 -16.46 -21.93 -14.26
CA LYS A 217 -16.08 -20.62 -14.82
C LYS A 217 -17.18 -19.59 -14.60
N VAL A 218 -18.44 -19.97 -14.84
CA VAL A 218 -19.59 -19.10 -14.56
C VAL A 218 -19.66 -18.75 -13.07
N ARG A 219 -19.48 -19.74 -12.19
CA ARG A 219 -19.44 -19.53 -10.74
C ARG A 219 -18.34 -18.56 -10.31
N ARG A 220 -17.12 -18.71 -10.85
CA ARG A 220 -15.98 -17.83 -10.57
C ARG A 220 -16.23 -16.41 -11.07
N LEU A 221 -16.79 -16.26 -12.27
CA LEU A 221 -17.13 -14.96 -12.82
C LEU A 221 -18.17 -14.26 -11.95
N VAL A 222 -19.29 -14.92 -11.64
CA VAL A 222 -20.33 -14.36 -10.76
C VAL A 222 -19.72 -13.97 -9.41
N ARG A 223 -18.87 -14.83 -8.85
CA ARG A 223 -18.14 -14.53 -7.61
C ARG A 223 -17.21 -13.32 -7.74
N HIS A 224 -16.61 -13.08 -8.90
CA HIS A 224 -15.74 -11.92 -9.14
C HIS A 224 -16.52 -10.60 -9.32
N LEU A 225 -17.78 -10.69 -9.74
CA LEU A 225 -18.68 -9.55 -9.92
C LEU A 225 -19.41 -9.14 -8.63
N MET A 226 -19.28 -9.92 -7.55
CA MET A 226 -19.82 -9.63 -6.21
C MET A 226 -18.82 -8.82 -5.39
#